data_AF-A0AAW1CGH4-F1
#
_entry.id   AF-A0AAW1CGH4-F1
#
_cell.length_a   1.000
_cell.length_b   1.000
_cell.length_c   1.000
_cell.angle_alpha   90.00
_cell.angle_beta   90.00
_cell.angle_gamma   90.00
#
_symmetry.space_group_name_H-M   'P 1'
#
loop_
_entity.id
_entity.type
_entity.pdbx_description
1 polymer ?
#
loop_
_entity_poly.entity_id
_entity_poly.type
_entity_poly.pdbx_seq_one_letter_code
_entity_poly.pdbx_strand_id
1 'polypeptide(L)'
;MLKNIADILSEPLSYLINSCFKVGHFPNNLKLSRVVPVHKSGSIDDINNFRPISLVPIVAKVIEGIMYKQMQAFVESNCILSKRQYGFIRGQGTINAITDFMKSGYEALNNGDSLVVKLLDLSKAFDTVSHDILVKKLAWYGFDETAIKCISSYLSERLMTVHKGNAYSSLLSLNQGVPQGSILGPLFFVLYINDLPASLDFDGVDVYLFADDLAVQLRNADSAAVTRCISVILRAVTTLMESRGLSLASEKTELVLLTRRHLPTEVPFSVGAEEIVASRALKYLWVYLDTKLSFWEQVRRAVEKAGKITSALSRLMANVGGPTECRRRLLMTVTNSVLLYGAEVWAGALDKGKYRKQKAAVQRRGALRIASAYRTVSEPAVLVIAGVPPIDLLALERRRVHRTRREVGVLQAKVAARAALMESWEERWRRETRGRWTARLIPSVEEWVSREWGEVGYYLTQFLSGHGYFRAYLQRMGIVEDAACIYGDSSHDDACHTFFECDRWSGERAALERVLGTWTPERAVAAMCGSRQGWGTVARYVEGVLKSKKRDLDRVEGGR
;
A
#
# COMPACT_ATOMS: atom_id res chain seq x y z
N MET A 1 18.53 -24.02 -10.78
CA MET A 1 19.76 -24.81 -10.94
C MET A 1 20.14 -25.49 -9.63
N LEU A 2 20.72 -24.82 -8.61
CA LEU A 2 21.10 -25.50 -7.35
C LEU A 2 19.96 -26.26 -6.65
N LYS A 3 18.74 -25.70 -6.63
CA LYS A 3 17.57 -26.37 -6.03
C LYS A 3 17.22 -27.71 -6.69
N ASN A 4 17.57 -27.92 -7.95
CA ASN A 4 17.19 -29.12 -8.71
C ASN A 4 18.18 -30.29 -8.49
N ILE A 5 19.32 -30.01 -7.87
CA ILE A 5 20.39 -30.99 -7.56
C ILE A 5 20.76 -30.90 -6.07
N ALA A 6 19.80 -30.48 -5.24
CA ALA A 6 20.02 -30.19 -3.83
C ALA A 6 20.31 -31.46 -3.02
N ASP A 7 19.71 -32.58 -3.41
CA ASP A 7 19.98 -33.92 -2.91
C ASP A 7 21.47 -34.28 -3.00
N ILE A 8 22.11 -33.97 -4.13
CA ILE A 8 23.53 -34.26 -4.35
C ILE A 8 24.45 -33.24 -3.66
N LEU A 9 24.10 -31.94 -3.72
CA LEU A 9 24.98 -30.88 -3.22
C LEU A 9 24.85 -30.58 -1.73
N SER A 10 23.77 -31.02 -1.08
CA SER A 10 23.48 -30.67 0.32
C SER A 10 24.58 -31.12 1.28
N GLU A 11 25.06 -32.35 1.16
CA GLU A 11 26.09 -32.90 2.05
C GLU A 11 27.46 -32.22 1.85
N PRO A 12 28.02 -32.10 0.63
CA PRO A 12 29.26 -31.36 0.42
C PRO A 12 29.19 -29.89 0.85
N LEU A 13 28.06 -29.21 0.58
CA LEU A 13 27.86 -27.83 1.01
C LEU A 13 27.77 -27.73 2.54
N SER A 14 27.09 -28.67 3.20
CA SER A 14 27.00 -28.70 4.66
C SER A 14 28.37 -28.90 5.30
N TYR A 15 29.20 -29.79 4.75
CA TYR A 15 30.58 -29.96 5.20
C TYR A 15 31.40 -28.67 5.05
N LEU A 16 31.31 -28.02 3.88
CA LEU A 16 32.00 -26.74 3.62
C LEU A 16 31.56 -25.65 4.60
N ILE A 17 30.25 -25.48 4.79
CA ILE A 17 29.65 -24.48 5.68
C ILE A 17 30.09 -24.72 7.13
N ASN A 18 30.00 -25.97 7.61
CA ASN A 18 30.41 -26.32 8.96
C ASN A 18 31.90 -26.09 9.17
N SER A 19 32.73 -26.39 8.16
CA SER A 19 34.18 -26.13 8.21
C SER A 19 34.49 -24.63 8.26
N CYS A 20 33.80 -23.83 7.43
CA CYS A 20 33.87 -22.37 7.44
C CYS A 20 33.59 -21.81 8.85
N PHE A 21 32.52 -22.28 9.49
CA PHE A 21 32.12 -21.80 10.81
C PHE A 21 33.03 -22.30 11.93
N LYS A 22 33.51 -23.55 11.87
CA LYS A 22 34.44 -24.09 12.89
C LYS A 22 35.79 -23.39 12.87
N VAL A 23 36.32 -23.08 11.68
CA VAL A 23 37.64 -22.44 11.52
C VAL A 23 37.56 -20.92 11.66
N GLY A 24 36.37 -20.35 11.44
CA GLY A 24 36.12 -18.92 11.41
C GLY A 24 36.71 -18.27 10.15
N HIS A 25 36.62 -18.92 8.98
CA HIS A 25 37.19 -18.40 7.74
C HIS A 25 36.22 -18.55 6.57
N PHE A 26 35.88 -17.42 5.93
CA PHE A 26 34.97 -17.39 4.79
C PHE A 26 35.73 -17.66 3.48
N PRO A 27 35.25 -18.53 2.58
CA PRO A 27 35.99 -18.91 1.38
C PRO A 27 36.30 -17.73 0.44
N ASN A 28 37.58 -17.52 0.10
CA ASN A 28 38.05 -16.39 -0.73
C ASN A 28 37.44 -16.37 -2.15
N ASN A 29 37.25 -17.54 -2.77
CA ASN A 29 36.60 -17.67 -4.09
C ASN A 29 35.13 -17.21 -4.09
N LEU A 30 34.50 -17.07 -2.93
CA LEU A 30 33.12 -16.59 -2.78
C LEU A 30 33.04 -15.08 -2.43
N LYS A 31 34.17 -14.38 -2.34
CA LYS A 31 34.25 -12.95 -1.97
C LYS A 31 34.24 -11.99 -3.17
N LEU A 32 34.18 -12.50 -4.40
CA LEU A 32 34.04 -11.69 -5.62
C LEU A 32 32.56 -11.38 -5.88
N SER A 33 32.22 -10.09 -5.93
CA SER A 33 30.87 -9.62 -6.26
C SER A 33 30.81 -8.91 -7.62
N ARG A 34 29.69 -9.09 -8.32
CA ARG A 34 29.40 -8.35 -9.55
C ARG A 34 28.41 -7.23 -9.26
N VAL A 35 28.81 -5.99 -9.45
CA VAL A 35 27.97 -4.81 -9.19
C VAL A 35 27.20 -4.44 -10.45
N VAL A 36 25.87 -4.32 -10.32
CA VAL A 36 24.98 -3.84 -11.38
C VAL A 36 24.40 -2.49 -10.94
N PRO A 37 24.71 -1.40 -11.66
CA PRO A 37 24.15 -0.08 -11.36
C PRO A 37 22.68 -0.03 -11.79
N VAL A 38 21.78 0.25 -10.83
CA VAL A 38 20.35 0.38 -11.08
C VAL A 38 19.94 1.84 -10.93
N HIS A 39 19.36 2.42 -11.98
CA HIS A 39 18.91 3.82 -11.95
C HIS A 39 17.76 4.01 -10.96
N LYS A 40 17.90 4.96 -10.03
CA LYS A 40 16.91 5.29 -8.99
C LYS A 40 15.91 6.33 -9.48
N SER A 41 16.39 7.51 -9.89
CA SER A 41 15.59 8.68 -10.29
C SER A 41 16.51 9.83 -10.69
N GLY A 42 16.02 10.81 -11.47
CA GLY A 42 16.80 11.99 -11.83
C GLY A 42 17.46 11.84 -13.20
N SER A 43 18.56 12.56 -13.41
CA SER A 43 19.33 12.46 -14.65
C SER A 43 20.13 11.17 -14.71
N ILE A 44 20.12 10.53 -15.89
CA ILE A 44 20.88 9.31 -16.19
C ILE A 44 22.39 9.60 -16.27
N ASP A 45 22.78 10.86 -16.46
CA ASP A 45 24.19 11.26 -16.57
C ASP A 45 24.88 11.48 -15.22
N ASP A 46 24.11 11.58 -14.13
CA ASP A 46 24.64 11.71 -12.78
C ASP A 46 24.73 10.35 -12.09
N ILE A 47 25.95 9.92 -11.77
CA ILE A 47 26.23 8.63 -11.15
C ILE A 47 25.60 8.48 -9.76
N ASN A 48 25.34 9.58 -9.05
CA ASN A 48 24.68 9.56 -7.75
C ASN A 48 23.20 9.14 -7.83
N ASN A 49 22.62 9.14 -9.04
CA ASN A 49 21.27 8.65 -9.31
C ASN A 49 21.22 7.13 -9.52
N PHE A 50 22.33 6.41 -9.38
CA PHE A 50 22.40 4.94 -9.47
C PHE A 50 22.63 4.30 -8.11
N ARG A 51 22.02 3.12 -7.90
CA ARG A 51 22.31 2.23 -6.78
C ARG A 51 23.23 1.09 -7.23
N PRO A 52 24.39 0.88 -6.58
CA PRO A 52 25.27 -0.23 -6.90
C PRO A 52 24.77 -1.54 -6.25
N ILE A 53 24.05 -2.38 -7.00
CA ILE A 53 23.56 -3.66 -6.47
C ILE A 53 24.63 -4.74 -6.65
N SER A 54 25.14 -5.25 -5.53
CA SER A 54 26.12 -6.32 -5.45
C SER A 54 25.47 -7.70 -5.61
N LEU A 55 25.74 -8.36 -6.72
CA LEU A 55 25.40 -9.76 -6.96
C LEU A 55 26.52 -10.65 -6.39
N VAL A 56 26.30 -11.17 -5.19
CA VAL A 56 27.18 -12.15 -4.55
C VAL A 56 26.97 -13.56 -5.13
N PRO A 57 28.00 -14.44 -5.12
CA PRO A 57 27.89 -15.80 -5.64
C PRO A 57 26.78 -16.60 -4.97
N ILE A 58 26.11 -17.48 -5.72
CA ILE A 58 24.93 -18.21 -5.22
C ILE A 58 25.30 -19.10 -4.02
N VAL A 59 26.47 -19.76 -4.06
CA VAL A 59 26.98 -20.56 -2.92
C VAL A 59 27.20 -19.67 -1.70
N ALA A 60 27.78 -18.47 -1.88
CA ALA A 60 27.91 -17.48 -0.80
C ALA A 60 26.55 -17.14 -0.17
N LYS A 61 25.49 -16.96 -0.98
CA LYS A 61 24.13 -16.73 -0.46
C LYS A 61 23.59 -17.88 0.39
N VAL A 62 23.97 -19.13 0.08
CA VAL A 62 23.58 -20.28 0.91
C VAL A 62 24.27 -20.19 2.28
N ILE A 63 25.58 -19.91 2.31
CA ILE A 63 26.34 -19.71 3.55
C ILE A 63 25.77 -18.54 4.35
N GLU A 64 25.62 -17.36 3.71
CA GLU A 64 25.04 -16.16 4.32
C GLU A 64 23.64 -16.42 4.88
N GLY A 65 22.81 -17.22 4.20
CA GLY A 65 21.48 -17.58 4.67
C GLY A 65 21.48 -18.41 5.95
N ILE A 66 22.48 -19.28 6.13
CA ILE A 66 22.65 -20.06 7.37
C ILE A 66 23.24 -19.18 8.48
N MET A 67 24.26 -18.37 8.16
CA MET A 67 24.82 -17.37 9.09
C MET A 67 23.71 -16.45 9.60
N TYR A 68 22.90 -15.89 8.70
CA TYR A 68 21.81 -14.98 9.04
C TYR A 68 20.82 -15.63 10.01
N LYS A 69 20.42 -16.89 9.77
CA LYS A 69 19.50 -17.60 10.67
C LYS A 69 20.08 -17.75 12.09
N GLN A 70 21.36 -18.14 12.21
CA GLN A 70 22.00 -18.31 13.51
C GLN A 70 22.18 -16.96 14.23
N MET A 71 22.68 -15.96 13.52
CA MET A 71 22.86 -14.60 14.04
C MET A 71 21.53 -13.98 14.46
N GLN A 72 20.49 -14.11 13.64
CA GLN A 72 19.16 -13.59 13.95
C GLN A 72 18.59 -14.26 15.20
N ALA A 73 18.73 -15.57 15.35
CA ALA A 73 18.28 -16.28 16.55
C ALA A 73 19.02 -15.79 17.81
N PHE A 74 20.33 -15.57 17.73
CA PHE A 74 21.12 -14.98 18.82
C PHE A 74 20.65 -13.56 19.17
N VAL A 75 20.48 -12.71 18.16
CA VAL A 75 20.04 -11.32 18.31
C VAL A 75 18.64 -11.22 18.93
N GLU A 76 17.71 -12.07 18.50
CA GLU A 76 16.34 -12.13 19.02
C GLU A 76 16.29 -12.69 20.45
N SER A 77 16.98 -13.80 20.73
CA SER A 77 16.98 -14.44 22.06
C SER A 77 17.60 -13.58 23.16
N ASN A 78 18.57 -12.72 22.80
CA ASN A 78 19.23 -11.81 23.73
C ASN A 78 18.66 -10.39 23.72
N CYS A 79 17.55 -10.13 23.00
CA CYS A 79 16.91 -8.82 22.91
C CYS A 79 17.89 -7.67 22.54
N ILE A 80 18.86 -7.94 21.66
CA ILE A 80 19.98 -7.03 21.37
C ILE A 80 19.51 -5.74 20.68
N LEU A 81 18.47 -5.84 19.86
CA LEU A 81 18.01 -4.73 19.04
C LEU A 81 17.15 -3.75 19.83
N SER A 82 17.41 -2.47 19.60
CA SER A 82 16.61 -1.38 20.13
C SER A 82 15.15 -1.52 19.73
N LYS A 83 14.25 -1.27 20.69
CA LYS A 83 12.80 -1.21 20.45
C LYS A 83 12.40 -0.11 19.47
N ARG A 84 13.30 0.84 19.21
CA ARG A 84 13.12 1.93 18.24
C ARG A 84 13.63 1.60 16.83
N GLN A 85 14.11 0.37 16.59
CA GLN A 85 14.48 -0.12 15.26
C GLN A 85 13.34 -0.90 14.61
N TYR A 86 12.94 -0.45 13.43
CA TYR A 86 11.81 -1.01 12.68
C TYR A 86 12.20 -1.53 11.29
N GLY A 87 13.35 -1.10 10.76
CA GLY A 87 13.85 -1.51 9.45
C GLY A 87 14.55 -2.87 9.53
N PHE A 88 14.28 -3.74 8.56
CA PHE A 88 14.86 -5.09 8.46
C PHE A 88 14.65 -6.02 9.67
N ILE A 89 13.74 -5.68 10.58
CA ILE A 89 13.39 -6.51 11.75
C ILE A 89 12.16 -7.35 11.44
N ARG A 90 12.22 -8.63 11.79
CA ARG A 90 11.08 -9.55 11.62
C ARG A 90 9.86 -9.06 12.41
N GLY A 91 8.71 -9.01 11.76
CA GLY A 91 7.45 -8.60 12.38
C GLY A 91 7.30 -7.09 12.62
N GLN A 92 8.34 -6.30 12.32
CA GLN A 92 8.27 -4.85 12.21
C GLN A 92 8.09 -4.43 10.75
N GLY A 93 7.69 -3.19 10.55
CA GLY A 93 7.49 -2.62 9.23
C GLY A 93 7.14 -1.15 9.32
N THR A 94 6.95 -0.52 8.16
CA THR A 94 6.70 0.93 8.09
C THR A 94 5.51 1.37 8.93
N ILE A 95 4.41 0.62 8.91
CA ILE A 95 3.22 0.93 9.70
C ILE A 95 3.49 0.88 11.21
N ASN A 96 4.34 -0.04 11.67
CA ASN A 96 4.70 -0.13 13.09
C ASN A 96 5.52 1.09 13.53
N ALA A 97 6.52 1.47 12.73
CA ALA A 97 7.32 2.67 12.97
C ALA A 97 6.45 3.93 13.01
N ILE A 98 5.60 4.14 12.00
CA ILE A 98 4.72 5.30 11.93
C ILE A 98 3.72 5.29 13.09
N THR A 99 3.17 4.13 13.48
CA THR A 99 2.19 4.06 14.58
C THR A 99 2.81 4.47 15.91
N ASP A 100 4.01 3.97 16.22
CA ASP A 100 4.74 4.34 17.45
C ASP A 100 5.16 5.81 17.42
N PHE A 101 5.73 6.26 16.30
CA PHE A 101 6.06 7.66 16.04
C PHE A 101 4.86 8.60 16.26
N MET A 102 3.70 8.22 15.75
CA MET A 102 2.46 9.00 15.86
C MET A 102 1.88 8.98 17.28
N LYS A 103 2.10 7.90 18.03
CA LYS A 103 1.66 7.81 19.43
C LYS A 103 2.34 8.90 20.27
N SER A 104 3.67 8.98 20.22
CA SER A 104 4.44 10.06 20.87
C SER A 104 4.01 11.44 20.36
N GLY A 105 3.76 11.57 19.04
CA GLY A 105 3.21 12.78 18.43
C GLY A 105 1.87 13.24 19.02
N TYR A 106 0.91 12.34 19.16
CA TYR A 106 -0.39 12.67 19.73
C TYR A 106 -0.32 12.96 21.23
N GLU A 107 0.52 12.25 21.97
CA GLU A 107 0.74 12.50 23.41
C GLU A 107 1.29 13.91 23.62
N ALA A 108 2.31 14.32 22.88
CA ALA A 108 2.87 15.68 22.93
C ALA A 108 1.79 16.75 22.62
N LEU A 109 1.04 16.58 21.53
CA LEU A 109 -0.01 17.53 21.16
C LEU A 109 -1.18 17.59 22.15
N ASN A 110 -1.50 16.48 22.82
CA ASN A 110 -2.53 16.44 23.85
C ASN A 110 -2.10 17.14 25.14
N ASN A 111 -0.81 17.06 25.47
CA ASN A 111 -0.21 17.76 26.62
C ASN A 111 -0.01 19.25 26.36
N GLY A 112 -0.26 19.73 25.14
CA GLY A 112 -0.06 21.13 24.75
C GLY A 112 1.39 21.46 24.38
N ASP A 113 2.24 20.46 24.26
CA ASP A 113 3.63 20.60 23.82
C ASP A 113 3.72 20.92 22.32
N SER A 114 4.83 21.51 21.94
CA SER A 114 5.26 21.60 20.55
C SER A 114 6.24 20.47 20.25
N LEU A 115 6.08 19.85 19.08
CA LEU A 115 6.90 18.72 18.64
C LEU A 115 7.57 19.06 17.30
N VAL A 116 8.91 19.12 17.29
CA VAL A 116 9.67 19.14 16.04
C VAL A 116 9.97 17.72 15.60
N VAL A 117 9.77 17.48 14.32
CA VAL A 117 10.19 16.26 13.65
C VAL A 117 11.24 16.62 12.62
N LYS A 118 12.38 15.94 12.69
CA LYS A 118 13.43 16.02 11.68
C LYS A 118 13.65 14.63 11.08
N LEU A 119 13.59 14.54 9.75
CA LEU A 119 14.05 13.37 9.02
C LEU A 119 15.48 13.58 8.57
N LEU A 120 16.29 12.55 8.78
CA LEU A 120 17.71 12.53 8.52
C LEU A 120 18.00 11.34 7.61
N ASP A 121 18.57 11.65 6.44
CA ASP A 121 18.99 10.66 5.47
C ASP A 121 20.50 10.43 5.59
N LEU A 122 20.92 9.16 5.60
CA LEU A 122 22.33 8.80 5.57
C LEU A 122 22.86 8.75 4.12
N SER A 123 24.01 9.37 3.90
CA SER A 123 24.72 9.34 2.62
C SER A 123 25.41 8.00 2.43
N LYS A 124 24.96 7.23 1.43
CA LYS A 124 25.55 5.93 1.03
C LYS A 124 25.75 4.97 2.21
N ALA A 125 24.75 4.89 3.10
CA ALA A 125 24.85 4.28 4.42
C ALA A 125 25.47 2.86 4.45
N PHE A 126 25.09 2.00 3.50
CA PHE A 126 25.63 0.64 3.40
C PHE A 126 27.09 0.63 2.92
N ASP A 127 27.48 1.58 2.07
CA ASP A 127 28.81 1.63 1.44
C ASP A 127 29.87 2.23 2.37
N THR A 128 29.45 2.89 3.46
CA THR A 128 30.31 3.62 4.42
C THR A 128 30.52 2.89 5.74
N VAL A 129 29.92 1.72 5.95
CA VAL A 129 30.09 0.94 7.18
C VAL A 129 31.56 0.58 7.40
N SER A 130 32.16 1.04 8.51
CA SER A 130 33.52 0.64 8.88
C SER A 130 33.53 -0.80 9.39
N HIS A 131 34.37 -1.65 8.78
CA HIS A 131 34.52 -3.04 9.20
C HIS A 131 35.04 -3.15 10.63
N ASP A 132 36.01 -2.32 11.02
CA ASP A 132 36.59 -2.31 12.37
C ASP A 132 35.56 -1.97 13.44
N ILE A 133 34.75 -0.94 13.20
CA ILE A 133 33.70 -0.53 14.14
C ILE A 133 32.62 -1.61 14.23
N LEU A 134 32.23 -2.21 13.10
CA LEU A 134 31.25 -3.31 13.07
C LEU A 134 31.75 -4.51 13.88
N VAL A 135 32.99 -4.94 13.68
CA VAL A 135 33.61 -6.07 14.41
C VAL A 135 33.66 -5.79 15.91
N LYS A 136 34.06 -4.58 16.33
CA LYS A 136 34.05 -4.17 17.75
C LYS A 136 32.64 -4.19 18.33
N LYS A 137 31.62 -3.76 17.57
CA LYS A 137 30.22 -3.82 18.00
C LYS A 137 29.73 -5.26 18.15
N LEU A 138 30.09 -6.15 17.23
CA LEU A 138 29.74 -7.58 17.35
C LEU A 138 30.35 -8.19 18.62
N ALA A 139 31.60 -7.86 18.95
CA ALA A 139 32.21 -8.26 20.21
C ALA A 139 31.45 -7.69 21.42
N TRP A 140 31.09 -6.40 21.39
CA TRP A 140 30.32 -5.76 22.45
C TRP A 140 28.93 -6.39 22.67
N TYR A 141 28.29 -6.84 21.59
CA TYR A 141 27.02 -7.57 21.64
C TYR A 141 27.14 -9.02 22.15
N GLY A 142 28.36 -9.52 22.38
CA GLY A 142 28.60 -10.86 22.91
C GLY A 142 28.62 -11.97 21.85
N PHE A 143 28.90 -11.65 20.58
CA PHE A 143 29.17 -12.70 19.59
C PHE A 143 30.45 -13.46 19.97
N ASP A 144 30.47 -14.77 19.72
CA ASP A 144 31.65 -15.59 20.01
C ASP A 144 32.83 -15.22 19.08
N GLU A 145 34.04 -15.47 19.56
CA GLU A 145 35.27 -15.12 18.84
C GLU A 145 35.37 -15.78 17.46
N THR A 146 34.84 -17.00 17.31
CA THR A 146 34.92 -17.75 16.05
C THR A 146 33.95 -17.16 15.02
N ALA A 147 32.73 -16.78 15.44
CA ALA A 147 31.77 -16.06 14.62
C ALA A 147 32.33 -14.70 14.20
N ILE A 148 32.93 -13.95 15.12
CA ILE A 148 33.57 -12.67 14.80
C ILE A 148 34.69 -12.87 13.79
N LYS A 149 35.55 -13.87 13.97
CA LYS A 149 36.62 -14.21 13.02
C LYS A 149 36.06 -14.55 11.64
N CYS A 150 34.98 -15.34 11.59
CA CYS A 150 34.29 -15.69 10.35
C CYS A 150 33.71 -14.45 9.64
N ILE A 151 33.09 -13.54 10.38
CA ILE A 151 32.50 -12.31 9.86
C ILE A 151 33.59 -11.35 9.37
N SER A 152 34.67 -11.17 10.14
CA SER A 152 35.84 -10.40 9.73
C SER A 152 36.42 -10.95 8.43
N SER A 153 36.57 -12.27 8.31
CA SER A 153 37.00 -12.93 7.07
C SER A 153 36.01 -12.70 5.92
N TYR A 154 34.70 -12.72 6.18
CA TYR A 154 33.68 -12.45 5.16
C TYR A 154 33.78 -11.02 4.61
N LEU A 155 34.10 -10.04 5.45
CA LEU A 155 34.21 -8.62 5.10
C LEU A 155 35.55 -8.25 4.46
N SER A 156 36.63 -8.94 4.82
CA SER A 156 37.99 -8.65 4.33
C SER A 156 38.26 -9.21 2.93
N GLU A 157 39.23 -8.60 2.23
CA GLU A 157 39.73 -9.08 0.92
C GLU A 157 38.64 -9.29 -0.13
N ARG A 158 37.57 -8.49 -0.04
CA ARG A 158 36.47 -8.55 -0.99
C ARG A 158 36.83 -7.79 -2.26
N LEU A 159 36.49 -8.40 -3.39
CA LEU A 159 36.67 -7.80 -4.70
C LEU A 159 35.31 -7.52 -5.34
N MET A 160 35.24 -6.45 -6.12
CA MET A 160 34.10 -6.16 -6.97
C MET A 160 34.50 -5.82 -8.40
N THR A 161 33.60 -6.10 -9.33
CA THR A 161 33.64 -5.63 -10.72
C THR A 161 32.27 -5.08 -11.11
N VAL A 162 32.25 -3.95 -11.83
CA VAL A 162 31.01 -3.35 -12.34
C VAL A 162 30.67 -3.98 -13.68
N HIS A 163 29.41 -4.36 -13.83
CA HIS A 163 28.89 -4.98 -15.04
C HIS A 163 27.79 -4.12 -15.67
N LYS A 164 27.97 -3.75 -16.95
CA LYS A 164 27.00 -2.99 -17.75
C LYS A 164 26.92 -3.59 -19.16
N GLY A 165 25.75 -4.11 -19.53
CA GLY A 165 25.58 -4.81 -20.81
C GLY A 165 26.44 -6.06 -20.86
N ASN A 166 27.40 -6.11 -21.79
CA ASN A 166 28.39 -7.18 -21.93
C ASN A 166 29.79 -6.81 -21.42
N ALA A 167 29.95 -5.61 -20.83
CA ALA A 167 31.24 -5.09 -20.39
C ALA A 167 31.44 -5.27 -18.87
N TYR A 168 32.69 -5.50 -18.49
CA TYR A 168 33.16 -5.62 -17.11
C TYR A 168 34.23 -4.56 -16.84
N SER A 169 34.22 -3.96 -15.65
CA SER A 169 35.32 -3.12 -15.18
C SER A 169 36.49 -3.97 -14.67
N SER A 170 37.63 -3.30 -14.43
CA SER A 170 38.69 -3.85 -13.59
C SER A 170 38.16 -4.24 -12.20
N LEU A 171 38.91 -5.13 -11.55
CA LEU A 171 38.67 -5.53 -10.17
C LEU A 171 39.03 -4.38 -9.22
N LEU A 172 38.15 -4.12 -8.24
CA LEU A 172 38.38 -3.15 -7.17
C LEU A 172 38.29 -3.85 -5.82
N SER A 173 39.21 -3.52 -4.90
CA SER A 173 39.12 -3.95 -3.50
C SER A 173 38.06 -3.15 -2.74
N LEU A 174 37.29 -3.83 -1.90
CA LEU A 174 36.31 -3.24 -0.99
C LEU A 174 36.84 -3.27 0.43
N ASN A 175 37.27 -2.10 0.92
CA ASN A 175 37.86 -1.95 2.25
C ASN A 175 36.86 -1.40 3.30
N GLN A 176 35.64 -1.07 2.87
CA GLN A 176 34.56 -0.58 3.72
C GLN A 176 33.22 -0.91 3.09
N GLY A 177 32.17 -0.77 3.89
CA GLY A 177 30.80 -1.03 3.50
C GLY A 177 30.41 -2.50 3.58
N VAL A 178 29.12 -2.74 3.46
CA VAL A 178 28.52 -4.07 3.36
C VAL A 178 27.84 -4.23 1.99
N PRO A 179 27.94 -5.39 1.32
CA PRO A 179 27.45 -5.51 -0.05
C PRO A 179 25.93 -5.29 -0.15
N GLN A 180 25.49 -4.28 -0.90
CA GLN A 180 24.08 -3.98 -1.17
C GLN A 180 23.46 -5.08 -2.05
N GLY A 181 22.79 -6.06 -1.43
CA GLY A 181 22.28 -7.26 -2.11
C GLY A 181 22.75 -8.59 -1.52
N SER A 182 23.66 -8.52 -0.53
CA SER A 182 23.91 -9.63 0.39
C SER A 182 22.75 -9.84 1.35
N ILE A 183 22.63 -11.05 1.90
CA ILE A 183 21.62 -11.40 2.91
C ILE A 183 22.01 -10.82 4.27
N LEU A 184 23.31 -10.79 4.59
CA LEU A 184 23.82 -10.30 5.88
C LEU A 184 23.90 -8.78 5.98
N GLY A 185 24.07 -8.07 4.86
CA GLY A 185 24.26 -6.62 4.83
C GLY A 185 23.22 -5.83 5.66
N PRO A 186 21.90 -6.08 5.48
CA PRO A 186 20.87 -5.44 6.28
C PRO A 186 21.00 -5.65 7.79
N LEU A 187 21.34 -6.87 8.23
CA LEU A 187 21.51 -7.18 9.66
C LEU A 187 22.74 -6.48 10.23
N PHE A 188 23.86 -6.51 9.51
CA PHE A 188 25.07 -5.79 9.91
C PHE A 188 24.82 -4.30 10.04
N PHE A 189 24.14 -3.70 9.06
CA PHE A 189 23.81 -2.28 9.11
C PHE A 189 22.94 -1.94 10.32
N VAL A 190 21.90 -2.74 10.57
CA VAL A 190 21.05 -2.57 11.74
C VAL A 190 21.85 -2.62 13.05
N LEU A 191 22.70 -3.64 13.24
CA LEU A 191 23.54 -3.79 14.44
C LEU A 191 24.55 -2.63 14.59
N TYR A 192 25.02 -2.10 13.47
CA TYR A 192 25.97 -0.99 13.43
C TYR A 192 25.40 0.29 14.05
N ILE A 193 24.15 0.62 13.71
CA ILE A 193 23.46 1.85 14.14
C ILE A 193 22.58 1.66 15.40
N ASN A 194 22.49 0.44 15.91
CA ASN A 194 21.50 0.05 16.92
C ASN A 194 21.60 0.80 18.26
N ASP A 195 22.78 1.32 18.60
CA ASP A 195 23.07 2.09 19.81
C ASP A 195 22.72 3.58 19.70
N LEU A 196 22.38 4.07 18.49
CA LEU A 196 22.04 5.48 18.29
C LEU A 196 20.88 5.98 19.17
N PRO A 197 19.75 5.25 19.32
CA PRO A 197 18.65 5.74 20.14
C PRO A 197 19.05 5.90 21.61
N ALA A 198 19.83 4.96 22.14
CA ALA A 198 20.36 5.05 23.51
C ALA A 198 21.44 6.12 23.67
N SER A 199 22.19 6.43 22.61
CA SER A 199 23.20 7.51 22.61
C SER A 199 22.59 8.91 22.57
N LEU A 200 21.30 9.02 22.23
CA LEU A 200 20.54 10.26 22.07
C LEU A 200 19.39 10.35 23.09
N ASP A 201 19.60 9.76 24.28
CA ASP A 201 18.62 9.70 25.37
C ASP A 201 18.59 11.03 26.15
N PHE A 202 18.15 12.09 25.46
CA PHE A 202 17.90 13.40 26.05
C PHE A 202 16.42 13.53 26.40
N ASP A 203 16.11 14.31 27.44
CA ASP A 203 14.71 14.57 27.80
C ASP A 203 13.94 15.21 26.64
N GLY A 204 12.76 14.67 26.37
CA GLY A 204 11.91 15.06 25.26
C GLY A 204 12.44 14.67 23.87
N VAL A 205 13.44 13.79 23.75
CA VAL A 205 13.93 13.30 22.46
C VAL A 205 13.54 11.84 22.23
N ASP A 206 12.89 11.57 21.11
CA ASP A 206 12.65 10.21 20.62
C ASP A 206 13.34 10.01 19.28
N VAL A 207 14.06 8.90 19.15
CA VAL A 207 14.74 8.52 17.91
C VAL A 207 14.12 7.24 17.36
N TYR A 208 13.76 7.24 16.08
CA TYR A 208 13.19 6.10 15.36
C TYR A 208 14.09 5.74 14.19
N LEU A 209 14.45 4.45 14.10
CA LEU A 209 15.26 3.91 13.02
C LEU A 209 14.38 3.07 12.10
N PHE A 210 14.47 3.33 10.80
CA PHE A 210 14.00 2.43 9.78
C PHE A 210 15.14 2.22 8.78
N ALA A 211 16.06 1.32 9.12
CA ALA A 211 17.30 1.16 8.37
C ALA A 211 18.05 2.50 8.27
N ASP A 212 18.29 2.99 7.05
CA ASP A 212 18.99 4.24 6.75
C ASP A 212 18.13 5.50 6.96
N ASP A 213 16.81 5.35 7.04
CA ASP A 213 15.89 6.44 7.38
C ASP A 213 15.89 6.67 8.90
N LEU A 214 16.42 7.80 9.35
CA LEU A 214 16.44 8.22 10.75
C LEU A 214 15.40 9.33 10.97
N ALA A 215 14.54 9.15 11.98
CA ALA A 215 13.61 10.19 12.40
C ALA A 215 13.87 10.59 13.86
N VAL A 216 14.03 11.88 14.09
CA VAL A 216 14.20 12.47 15.41
C VAL A 216 12.98 13.32 15.74
N GLN A 217 12.37 13.05 16.89
CA GLN A 217 11.32 13.85 17.47
C GLN A 217 11.88 14.60 18.68
N LEU A 218 11.58 15.89 18.77
CA LEU A 218 11.89 16.72 19.92
C LEU A 218 10.60 17.37 20.42
N ARG A 219 10.18 17.04 21.64
CA ARG A 219 9.03 17.64 22.32
C ARG A 219 9.49 18.63 23.38
N ASN A 220 8.82 19.79 23.43
CA ASN A 220 9.01 20.77 24.50
C ASN A 220 7.73 21.58 24.72
N ALA A 221 7.43 21.91 25.98
CA ALA A 221 6.29 22.76 26.33
C ALA A 221 6.46 24.21 25.84
N ASP A 222 7.70 24.69 25.77
CA ASP A 222 8.05 26.00 25.21
C ASP A 222 8.44 25.87 23.73
N SER A 223 7.59 26.41 22.85
CA SER A 223 7.82 26.44 21.41
C SER A 223 9.13 27.15 21.03
N ALA A 224 9.56 28.17 21.77
CA ALA A 224 10.81 28.88 21.48
C ALA A 224 12.04 28.06 21.91
N ALA A 225 11.92 27.26 22.98
CA ALA A 225 12.95 26.31 23.38
C ALA A 225 13.15 25.21 22.34
N VAL A 226 12.08 24.72 21.68
CA VAL A 226 12.19 23.70 20.62
C VAL A 226 13.19 24.11 19.53
N THR A 227 13.13 25.37 19.08
CA THR A 227 14.02 25.91 18.04
C THR A 227 15.48 25.95 18.48
N ARG A 228 15.76 26.18 19.76
CA ARG A 228 17.13 26.19 20.30
C ARG A 228 17.66 24.77 20.55
N CYS A 229 16.81 23.89 21.08
CA CYS A 229 17.19 22.54 21.45
C CYS A 229 17.46 21.66 20.22
N ILE A 230 16.73 21.86 19.10
CA ILE A 230 16.94 21.04 17.90
C ILE A 230 18.36 21.18 17.34
N SER A 231 18.96 22.36 17.39
CA SER A 231 20.33 22.59 16.91
C SER A 231 21.36 21.80 17.72
N VAL A 232 21.16 21.72 19.05
CA VAL A 232 22.01 20.93 19.95
C VAL A 232 21.88 19.44 19.62
N ILE A 233 20.65 18.95 19.48
CA ILE A 233 20.39 17.55 19.17
C ILE A 233 20.95 17.17 17.81
N LEU A 234 20.77 18.01 16.78
CA LEU A 234 21.30 17.73 15.46
C LEU A 234 22.83 17.72 15.42
N ARG A 235 23.49 18.62 16.17
CA ARG A 235 24.95 18.54 16.36
C ARG A 235 25.36 17.23 17.02
N ALA A 236 24.66 16.81 18.08
CA ALA A 236 24.94 15.55 18.75
C ALA A 236 24.76 14.34 17.79
N VAL A 237 23.69 14.33 17.00
CA VAL A 237 23.45 13.31 15.96
C VAL A 237 24.59 13.29 14.94
N THR A 238 24.98 14.44 14.39
CA THR A 238 26.06 14.53 13.41
C THR A 238 27.37 14.00 13.97
N THR A 239 27.78 14.44 15.16
CA THR A 239 29.01 13.97 15.82
C THR A 239 28.97 12.46 16.10
N LEU A 240 27.82 11.93 16.49
CA LEU A 240 27.63 10.48 16.71
C LEU A 240 27.71 9.69 15.40
N MET A 241 27.21 10.24 14.30
CA MET A 241 27.32 9.59 12.99
C MET A 241 28.76 9.59 12.49
N GLU A 242 29.43 10.74 12.58
CA GLU A 242 30.82 10.90 12.17
C GLU A 242 31.77 10.00 12.96
N SER A 243 31.56 9.87 14.28
CA SER A 243 32.35 8.93 15.10
C SER A 243 32.11 7.45 14.75
N ARG A 244 31.00 7.16 14.06
CA ARG A 244 30.70 5.85 13.47
C ARG A 244 31.06 5.80 11.98
N GLY A 245 31.80 6.75 11.43
CA GLY A 245 32.17 6.76 10.00
C GLY A 245 30.98 6.92 9.04
N LEU A 246 29.84 7.41 9.53
CA LEU A 246 28.64 7.70 8.74
C LEU A 246 28.54 9.20 8.49
N SER A 247 27.88 9.58 7.39
CA SER A 247 27.66 10.97 7.03
C SER A 247 26.19 11.21 6.69
N LEU A 248 25.67 12.37 7.08
CA LEU A 248 24.31 12.80 6.76
C LEU A 248 24.27 13.44 5.36
N ALA A 249 23.16 13.29 4.66
CA ALA A 249 22.89 13.99 3.40
C ALA A 249 22.21 15.34 3.70
N SER A 250 22.99 16.42 3.81
CA SER A 250 22.51 17.77 4.19
C SER A 250 21.34 18.27 3.32
N GLU A 251 21.41 18.04 2.00
CA GLU A 251 20.43 18.51 1.01
C GLU A 251 19.02 17.90 1.12
N LYS A 252 18.84 16.82 1.89
CA LYS A 252 17.56 16.06 1.95
C LYS A 252 16.83 16.16 3.28
N THR A 253 17.32 16.99 4.19
CA THR A 253 16.81 16.97 5.56
C THR A 253 15.54 17.80 5.72
N GLU A 254 14.38 17.17 5.65
CA GLU A 254 13.08 17.82 5.85
C GLU A 254 12.73 17.97 7.36
N LEU A 255 12.22 19.13 7.75
CA LEU A 255 11.76 19.44 9.12
C LEU A 255 10.27 19.83 9.09
N VAL A 256 9.49 19.38 10.08
CA VAL A 256 8.13 19.87 10.34
C VAL A 256 7.95 20.16 11.82
N LEU A 257 7.24 21.25 12.12
CA LEU A 257 6.79 21.58 13.48
C LEU A 257 5.31 21.19 13.62
N LEU A 258 5.06 20.24 14.52
CA LEU A 258 3.73 19.78 14.89
C LEU A 258 3.29 20.51 16.16
N THR A 259 2.18 21.25 16.08
CA THR A 259 1.60 21.92 17.24
C THR A 259 0.12 22.20 17.03
N ARG A 260 -0.63 22.33 18.13
CA ARG A 260 -2.01 22.85 18.10
C ARG A 260 -2.08 24.37 18.20
N ARG A 261 -0.97 25.02 18.57
CA ARG A 261 -0.90 26.49 18.71
C ARG A 261 -0.94 27.13 17.33
N HIS A 262 -1.44 28.37 17.28
CA HIS A 262 -1.34 29.16 16.06
C HIS A 262 0.13 29.58 15.88
N LEU A 263 0.75 29.16 14.77
CA LEU A 263 2.12 29.54 14.43
C LEU A 263 2.14 30.52 13.27
N PRO A 264 3.22 31.31 13.13
CA PRO A 264 3.58 31.93 11.86
C PRO A 264 3.69 30.88 10.76
N THR A 265 3.48 31.31 9.51
CA THR A 265 3.49 30.43 8.33
C THR A 265 4.81 29.70 8.12
N GLU A 266 5.92 30.32 8.55
CA GLU A 266 7.29 29.84 8.42
C GLU A 266 7.95 29.99 9.78
N VAL A 267 8.52 28.90 10.29
CA VAL A 267 9.34 28.91 11.51
C VAL A 267 10.76 28.54 11.07
N PRO A 268 11.69 29.49 11.05
CA PRO A 268 13.09 29.21 10.74
C PRO A 268 13.73 28.46 11.91
N PHE A 269 14.55 27.47 11.58
CA PHE A 269 15.36 26.71 12.51
C PHE A 269 16.82 26.87 12.11
N SER A 270 17.65 27.43 12.99
CA SER A 270 19.09 27.51 12.77
C SER A 270 19.73 26.17 13.15
N VAL A 271 20.34 25.46 12.20
CA VAL A 271 21.09 24.23 12.44
C VAL A 271 22.55 24.48 12.07
N GLY A 272 23.36 24.85 13.06
CA GLY A 272 24.72 25.31 12.80
C GLY A 272 24.73 26.64 12.04
N ALA A 273 25.32 26.66 10.85
CA ALA A 273 25.35 27.82 9.96
C ALA A 273 24.20 27.85 8.94
N GLU A 274 23.40 26.78 8.85
CA GLU A 274 22.28 26.68 7.90
C GLU A 274 20.95 27.07 8.57
N GLU A 275 20.11 27.77 7.81
CA GLU A 275 18.75 28.10 8.22
C GLU A 275 17.75 27.21 7.48
N ILE A 276 16.98 26.42 8.23
CA ILE A 276 16.03 25.45 7.70
C ILE A 276 14.62 25.91 8.04
N VAL A 277 13.80 26.15 7.03
CA VAL A 277 12.39 26.52 7.23
C VAL A 277 11.54 25.26 7.39
N ALA A 278 10.73 25.21 8.45
CA ALA A 278 9.78 24.10 8.63
C ALA A 278 8.78 24.02 7.47
N SER A 279 8.63 22.82 6.91
CA SER A 279 7.61 22.54 5.91
C SER A 279 6.22 22.41 6.57
N ARG A 280 5.16 22.64 5.79
CA ARG A 280 3.77 22.43 6.26
C ARG A 280 3.37 20.96 6.35
N ALA A 281 4.12 20.09 5.68
CA ALA A 281 3.92 18.66 5.70
C ALA A 281 5.21 17.92 5.34
N LEU A 282 5.49 16.86 6.09
CA LEU A 282 6.67 16.01 5.96
C LEU A 282 6.27 14.63 5.45
N LYS A 283 7.09 14.00 4.60
CA LYS A 283 6.84 12.62 4.17
C LYS A 283 7.70 11.63 4.96
N TYR A 284 7.11 10.97 5.95
CA TYR A 284 7.78 9.91 6.71
C TYR A 284 7.27 8.52 6.31
N LEU A 285 8.18 7.64 5.87
CA LEU A 285 7.87 6.26 5.46
C LEU A 285 6.64 6.15 4.53
N TRP A 286 6.61 7.07 3.55
CA TRP A 286 5.58 7.21 2.52
C TRP A 286 4.20 7.69 3.00
N VAL A 287 4.08 8.14 4.24
CA VAL A 287 2.89 8.84 4.77
C VAL A 287 3.22 10.31 5.01
N TYR A 288 2.35 11.20 4.54
CA TYR A 288 2.48 12.62 4.78
C TYR A 288 1.89 13.02 6.13
N LEU A 289 2.68 13.74 6.93
CA LEU A 289 2.36 14.27 8.24
C LEU A 289 2.28 15.79 8.14
N ASP A 290 1.07 16.35 8.18
CA ASP A 290 0.86 17.81 8.24
C ASP A 290 0.93 18.34 9.67
N THR A 291 1.14 19.65 9.83
CA THR A 291 1.38 20.33 11.13
C THR A 291 0.37 20.00 12.24
N LYS A 292 -0.89 19.72 11.88
CA LYS A 292 -1.96 19.40 12.83
C LYS A 292 -2.29 17.90 12.90
N LEU A 293 -1.48 17.05 12.25
CA LEU A 293 -1.71 15.62 12.07
C LEU A 293 -3.13 15.32 11.57
N SER A 294 -3.64 16.19 10.68
CA SER A 294 -4.98 16.06 10.10
C SER A 294 -5.03 15.00 9.00
N PHE A 295 -3.88 14.64 8.44
CA PHE A 295 -3.67 13.79 7.26
C PHE A 295 -4.29 14.30 5.97
N TRP A 296 -4.59 15.60 5.89
CA TRP A 296 -5.15 16.18 4.68
C TRP A 296 -4.22 16.01 3.48
N GLU A 297 -2.93 16.30 3.66
CA GLU A 297 -1.96 16.23 2.57
C GLU A 297 -1.75 14.79 2.09
N GLN A 298 -1.79 13.82 3.02
CA GLN A 298 -1.79 12.39 2.70
C GLN A 298 -3.00 12.00 1.84
N VAL A 299 -4.21 12.43 2.23
CA VAL A 299 -5.43 12.19 1.47
C VAL A 299 -5.32 12.80 0.08
N ARG A 300 -4.96 14.08 -0.01
CA ARG A 300 -4.87 14.84 -1.26
C ARG A 300 -3.91 14.20 -2.25
N ARG A 301 -2.68 13.88 -1.83
CA ARG A 301 -1.66 13.27 -2.70
C ARG A 301 -2.02 11.85 -3.11
N ALA A 302 -2.60 11.05 -2.21
CA ALA A 302 -3.07 9.72 -2.55
C ALA A 302 -4.20 9.76 -3.58
N VAL A 303 -5.15 10.69 -3.43
CA VAL A 303 -6.25 10.92 -4.39
C VAL A 303 -5.71 11.34 -5.76
N GLU A 304 -4.75 12.25 -5.80
CA GLU A 304 -4.14 12.71 -7.05
C GLU A 304 -3.42 11.57 -7.78
N LYS A 305 -2.53 10.86 -7.07
CA LYS A 305 -1.76 9.74 -7.63
C LYS A 305 -2.67 8.60 -8.09
N ALA A 306 -3.60 8.17 -7.23
CA ALA A 306 -4.56 7.13 -7.56
C ALA A 306 -5.50 7.56 -8.69
N GLY A 307 -5.84 8.84 -8.78
CA GLY A 307 -6.64 9.41 -9.87
C GLY A 307 -5.95 9.28 -11.23
N LYS A 308 -4.66 9.61 -11.32
CA LYS A 308 -3.85 9.44 -12.55
C LYS A 308 -3.79 7.96 -12.97
N ILE A 309 -3.51 7.07 -12.02
CA ILE A 309 -3.48 5.60 -12.25
C ILE A 309 -4.84 5.09 -12.73
N THR A 310 -5.93 5.47 -12.05
CA THR A 310 -7.29 5.04 -12.39
C THR A 310 -7.68 5.50 -13.78
N SER A 311 -7.35 6.74 -14.17
CA SER A 311 -7.59 7.25 -15.52
C SER A 311 -6.81 6.46 -16.56
N ALA A 312 -5.53 6.13 -16.30
CA ALA A 312 -4.72 5.34 -17.22
C ALA A 312 -5.27 3.92 -17.40
N LEU A 313 -5.57 3.24 -16.31
CA LEU A 313 -6.14 1.88 -16.33
C LEU A 313 -7.54 1.85 -16.95
N SER A 314 -8.34 2.90 -16.75
CA SER A 314 -9.69 3.01 -17.34
C SER A 314 -9.69 2.93 -18.87
N ARG A 315 -8.60 3.33 -19.53
CA ARG A 315 -8.48 3.24 -21.00
C ARG A 315 -8.36 1.80 -21.49
N LEU A 316 -7.91 0.88 -20.64
CA LEU A 316 -7.80 -0.55 -20.94
C LEU A 316 -9.11 -1.31 -20.66
N MET A 317 -10.15 -0.63 -20.16
CA MET A 317 -11.38 -1.23 -19.64
C MET A 317 -12.63 -0.75 -20.42
N ALA A 318 -12.62 -0.92 -21.75
CA ALA A 318 -13.76 -0.59 -22.62
C ALA A 318 -15.03 -1.34 -22.21
N ASN A 319 -16.18 -0.68 -22.06
CA ASN A 319 -17.38 -1.31 -21.50
C ASN A 319 -17.96 -2.45 -22.38
N VAL A 320 -17.80 -2.37 -23.70
CA VAL A 320 -18.23 -3.39 -24.66
C VAL A 320 -17.00 -4.00 -25.31
N GLY A 321 -16.94 -5.33 -25.41
CA GLY A 321 -15.81 -6.07 -25.98
C GLY A 321 -14.49 -5.99 -25.17
N GLY A 322 -14.51 -5.36 -24.00
CA GLY A 322 -13.34 -5.24 -23.13
C GLY A 322 -13.19 -6.40 -22.12
N PRO A 323 -12.25 -6.26 -21.18
CA PRO A 323 -11.99 -7.29 -20.16
C PRO A 323 -13.21 -7.59 -19.28
N THR A 324 -13.26 -8.82 -18.79
CA THR A 324 -14.23 -9.33 -17.81
C THR A 324 -14.14 -8.63 -16.45
N GLU A 325 -15.18 -8.76 -15.62
CA GLU A 325 -15.26 -8.14 -14.30
C GLU A 325 -14.04 -8.51 -13.43
N CYS A 326 -13.68 -9.79 -13.39
CA CYS A 326 -12.54 -10.28 -12.60
C CYS A 326 -11.22 -9.60 -12.99
N ARG A 327 -10.95 -9.46 -14.30
CA ARG A 327 -9.75 -8.76 -14.80
C ARG A 327 -9.75 -7.28 -14.43
N ARG A 328 -10.90 -6.62 -14.52
CA ARG A 328 -11.04 -5.21 -14.11
C ARG A 328 -10.83 -5.02 -12.62
N ARG A 329 -11.33 -5.96 -11.80
CA ARG A 329 -11.15 -5.95 -10.35
C ARG A 329 -9.67 -6.02 -10.00
N LEU A 330 -8.90 -6.91 -10.67
CA LEU A 330 -7.45 -6.98 -10.51
C LEU A 330 -6.78 -5.64 -10.82
N LEU A 331 -7.11 -5.00 -11.95
CA LEU A 331 -6.57 -3.68 -12.28
C LEU A 331 -6.89 -2.64 -11.19
N MET A 332 -8.10 -2.67 -10.65
CA MET A 332 -8.54 -1.75 -9.60
C MET A 332 -7.92 -1.99 -8.22
N THR A 333 -7.34 -3.16 -7.97
CA THR A 333 -6.57 -3.40 -6.74
C THR A 333 -5.39 -2.45 -6.61
N VAL A 334 -4.79 -2.03 -7.74
CA VAL A 334 -3.68 -1.07 -7.78
C VAL A 334 -4.12 0.32 -7.32
N THR A 335 -5.28 0.79 -7.75
CA THR A 335 -5.82 2.07 -7.27
C THR A 335 -6.10 2.01 -5.77
N ASN A 336 -6.75 0.94 -5.29
CA ASN A 336 -7.07 0.80 -3.88
C ASN A 336 -5.81 0.68 -3.02
N SER A 337 -4.76 0.01 -3.50
CA SER A 337 -3.49 -0.08 -2.77
C SER A 337 -2.85 1.30 -2.57
N VAL A 338 -2.90 2.17 -3.58
CA VAL A 338 -2.42 3.57 -3.47
C VAL A 338 -3.33 4.40 -2.56
N LEU A 339 -4.65 4.27 -2.69
CA LEU A 339 -5.59 5.03 -1.85
C LEU A 339 -5.50 4.65 -0.37
N LEU A 340 -5.17 3.40 -0.05
CA LEU A 340 -5.21 2.85 1.31
C LEU A 340 -3.82 2.64 1.93
N TYR A 341 -2.74 3.07 1.27
CA TYR A 341 -1.40 2.96 1.86
C TYR A 341 -1.33 3.77 3.16
N GLY A 342 -0.96 3.10 4.27
CA GLY A 342 -0.89 3.70 5.60
C GLY A 342 -2.23 3.91 6.30
N ALA A 343 -3.34 3.39 5.76
CA ALA A 343 -4.68 3.58 6.31
C ALA A 343 -4.81 3.15 7.78
N GLU A 344 -3.98 2.21 8.21
CA GLU A 344 -3.86 1.78 9.60
C GLU A 344 -3.64 2.96 10.56
N VAL A 345 -2.90 3.97 10.11
CA VAL A 345 -2.57 5.19 10.85
C VAL A 345 -3.61 6.28 10.63
N TRP A 346 -3.95 6.59 9.38
CA TRP A 346 -4.76 7.76 9.04
C TRP A 346 -6.26 7.49 8.86
N ALA A 347 -6.77 6.26 9.02
CA ALA A 347 -8.18 5.93 8.76
C ALA A 347 -9.18 6.86 9.48
N GLY A 348 -8.86 7.34 10.70
CA GLY A 348 -9.72 8.29 11.43
C GLY A 348 -9.92 9.63 10.72
N ALA A 349 -9.00 10.02 9.82
CA ALA A 349 -9.16 11.23 9.02
C ALA A 349 -10.37 11.16 8.07
N LEU A 350 -10.88 9.96 7.74
CA LEU A 350 -12.05 9.78 6.88
C LEU A 350 -13.40 10.03 7.57
N ASP A 351 -13.41 10.23 8.90
CA ASP A 351 -14.61 10.67 9.62
C ASP A 351 -15.06 12.04 9.06
N LYS A 352 -14.10 12.87 8.65
CA LYS A 352 -14.34 14.13 7.93
C LYS A 352 -14.95 13.85 6.55
N GLY A 353 -16.21 14.26 6.36
CA GLY A 353 -16.96 14.04 5.12
C GLY A 353 -16.24 14.54 3.86
N LYS A 354 -15.53 15.67 3.91
CA LYS A 354 -14.72 16.19 2.78
C LYS A 354 -13.66 15.19 2.32
N TYR A 355 -12.97 14.54 3.25
CA TYR A 355 -11.82 13.67 2.94
C TYR A 355 -12.31 12.36 2.35
N ARG A 356 -13.35 11.79 2.98
CA ARG A 356 -14.06 10.61 2.50
C ARG A 356 -14.62 10.81 1.09
N LYS A 357 -15.29 11.94 0.83
CA LYS A 357 -15.82 12.27 -0.51
C LYS A 357 -14.73 12.29 -1.59
N GLN A 358 -13.54 12.82 -1.31
CA GLN A 358 -12.44 12.84 -2.29
C GLN A 358 -11.92 11.45 -2.64
N LYS A 359 -11.68 10.59 -1.64
CA LYS A 359 -11.25 9.19 -1.91
C LYS A 359 -12.36 8.39 -2.58
N ALA A 360 -13.61 8.53 -2.11
CA ALA A 360 -14.77 7.86 -2.69
C ALA A 360 -14.97 8.23 -4.17
N ALA A 361 -14.72 9.49 -4.56
CA ALA A 361 -14.81 9.90 -5.96
C ALA A 361 -13.81 9.15 -6.87
N VAL A 362 -12.59 8.88 -6.40
CA VAL A 362 -11.61 8.08 -7.15
C VAL A 362 -12.01 6.62 -7.19
N GLN A 363 -12.40 6.05 -6.05
CA GLN A 363 -12.86 4.66 -5.95
C GLN A 363 -14.07 4.40 -6.86
N ARG A 364 -15.05 5.31 -6.86
CA ARG A 364 -16.24 5.25 -7.71
C ARG A 364 -15.88 5.17 -9.19
N ARG A 365 -14.93 5.98 -9.67
CA ARG A 365 -14.47 5.89 -11.08
C ARG A 365 -13.97 4.49 -11.41
N GLY A 366 -13.31 3.85 -10.46
CA GLY A 366 -12.88 2.46 -10.57
C GLY A 366 -14.03 1.46 -10.57
N ALA A 367 -14.95 1.57 -9.61
CA ALA A 367 -16.12 0.71 -9.50
C ALA A 367 -17.02 0.80 -10.74
N LEU A 368 -17.19 2.00 -11.32
CA LEU A 368 -17.87 2.21 -12.60
C LEU A 368 -17.23 1.40 -13.72
N ARG A 369 -15.90 1.26 -13.73
CA ARG A 369 -15.21 0.43 -14.72
C ARG A 369 -15.43 -1.06 -14.47
N ILE A 370 -15.29 -1.51 -13.22
CA ILE A 370 -15.52 -2.92 -12.85
C ILE A 370 -16.92 -3.36 -13.32
N ALA A 371 -17.94 -2.58 -12.97
CA ALA A 371 -19.32 -2.86 -13.34
C ALA A 371 -19.64 -2.52 -14.81
N SER A 372 -18.74 -1.94 -15.60
CA SER A 372 -19.08 -1.40 -16.94
C SER A 372 -20.27 -0.42 -16.91
N ALA A 373 -20.41 0.34 -15.82
CA ALA A 373 -21.55 1.20 -15.53
C ALA A 373 -21.48 2.56 -16.24
N TYR A 374 -22.64 3.22 -16.35
CA TYR A 374 -22.76 4.61 -16.80
C TYR A 374 -22.21 5.57 -15.74
N ARG A 375 -21.63 6.70 -16.17
CA ARG A 375 -21.00 7.69 -15.29
C ARG A 375 -21.96 8.36 -14.30
N THR A 376 -23.26 8.22 -14.51
CA THR A 376 -24.35 8.78 -13.70
C THR A 376 -24.81 7.84 -12.59
N VAL A 377 -24.44 6.56 -12.62
CA VAL A 377 -24.78 5.59 -11.56
C VAL A 377 -24.21 6.05 -10.22
N SER A 378 -25.06 6.15 -9.20
CA SER A 378 -24.66 6.65 -7.87
C SER A 378 -23.50 5.83 -7.26
N GLU A 379 -22.70 6.48 -6.41
CA GLU A 379 -21.58 5.83 -5.72
C GLU A 379 -22.01 4.59 -4.91
N PRO A 380 -23.04 4.63 -4.06
CA PRO A 380 -23.45 3.45 -3.30
C PRO A 380 -23.89 2.29 -4.19
N ALA A 381 -24.70 2.56 -5.22
CA ALA A 381 -25.19 1.54 -6.14
C ALA A 381 -24.05 0.87 -6.91
N VAL A 382 -23.11 1.64 -7.46
CA VAL A 382 -22.01 1.05 -8.24
C VAL A 382 -21.05 0.25 -7.36
N LEU A 383 -20.83 0.67 -6.11
CA LEU A 383 -20.01 -0.09 -5.17
C LEU A 383 -20.64 -1.46 -4.85
N VAL A 384 -21.95 -1.51 -4.63
CA VAL A 384 -22.68 -2.77 -4.43
C VAL A 384 -22.64 -3.63 -5.69
N ILE A 385 -23.00 -3.08 -6.85
CA ILE A 385 -22.98 -3.82 -8.13
C ILE A 385 -21.59 -4.39 -8.41
N ALA A 386 -20.52 -3.61 -8.23
CA ALA A 386 -19.14 -4.03 -8.44
C ALA A 386 -18.57 -4.93 -7.31
N GLY A 387 -19.29 -5.11 -6.20
CA GLY A 387 -18.82 -5.84 -5.03
C GLY A 387 -17.58 -5.21 -4.38
N VAL A 388 -17.47 -3.88 -4.40
CA VAL A 388 -16.34 -3.13 -3.84
C VAL A 388 -16.79 -2.41 -2.56
N PRO A 389 -16.27 -2.79 -1.37
CA PRO A 389 -16.62 -2.09 -0.15
C PRO A 389 -16.21 -0.60 -0.18
N PRO A 390 -16.97 0.30 0.46
CA PRO A 390 -16.62 1.70 0.60
C PRO A 390 -15.21 1.92 1.15
N ILE A 391 -14.48 2.89 0.58
CA ILE A 391 -13.05 3.11 0.88
C ILE A 391 -12.78 3.41 2.36
N ASP A 392 -13.71 4.06 3.04
CA ASP A 392 -13.61 4.35 4.48
C ASP A 392 -13.74 3.08 5.32
N LEU A 393 -14.65 2.18 4.95
CA LEU A 393 -14.76 0.88 5.62
C LEU A 393 -13.51 0.02 5.38
N LEU A 394 -12.95 0.02 4.17
CA LEU A 394 -11.68 -0.66 3.89
C LEU A 394 -10.51 -0.10 4.70
N ALA A 395 -10.47 1.22 4.93
CA ALA A 395 -9.46 1.84 5.77
C ALA A 395 -9.61 1.41 7.25
N LEU A 396 -10.86 1.34 7.75
CA LEU A 396 -11.17 0.86 9.09
C LEU A 396 -10.82 -0.61 9.29
N GLU A 397 -11.10 -1.46 8.29
CA GLU A 397 -10.72 -2.87 8.27
C GLU A 397 -9.20 -3.03 8.45
N ARG A 398 -8.39 -2.32 7.64
CA ARG A 398 -6.92 -2.35 7.77
C ARG A 398 -6.45 -1.95 9.16
N ARG A 399 -7.00 -0.86 9.70
CA ARG A 399 -6.70 -0.40 11.07
C ARG A 399 -7.06 -1.45 12.13
N ARG A 400 -8.23 -2.08 12.03
CA ARG A 400 -8.67 -3.13 12.97
C ARG A 400 -7.74 -4.35 12.92
N VAL A 401 -7.39 -4.81 11.71
CA VAL A 401 -6.43 -5.92 11.54
C VAL A 401 -5.08 -5.57 12.16
N HIS A 402 -4.55 -4.37 11.90
CA HIS A 402 -3.25 -3.98 12.42
C HIS A 402 -3.19 -3.96 13.96
N ARG A 403 -4.26 -3.47 14.60
CA ARG A 403 -4.34 -3.37 16.06
C ARG A 403 -4.44 -4.73 16.74
N THR A 404 -5.24 -5.64 16.18
CA THR A 404 -5.59 -6.91 16.85
C THR A 404 -4.71 -8.09 16.45
N ARG A 405 -4.01 -8.03 15.31
CA ARG A 405 -3.23 -9.18 14.77
C ARG A 405 -2.16 -9.75 15.71
N ARG A 406 -1.65 -8.95 16.65
CA ARG A 406 -0.64 -9.40 17.63
C ARG A 406 -1.27 -10.19 18.78
N GLU A 407 -2.53 -9.90 19.12
CA GLU A 407 -3.25 -10.53 20.23
C GLU A 407 -3.97 -11.80 19.78
N VAL A 408 -4.73 -11.73 18.69
CA VAL A 408 -5.60 -12.84 18.24
C VAL A 408 -5.05 -13.63 17.06
N GLY A 409 -3.90 -13.21 16.51
CA GLY A 409 -3.35 -13.76 15.28
C GLY A 409 -3.90 -13.09 14.01
N VAL A 410 -3.12 -13.18 12.92
CA VAL A 410 -3.42 -12.46 11.66
C VAL A 410 -4.71 -12.91 11.00
N LEU A 411 -5.00 -14.22 11.02
CA LEU A 411 -6.17 -14.79 10.35
C LEU A 411 -7.46 -14.38 11.05
N GLN A 412 -7.53 -14.58 12.37
CA GLN A 412 -8.67 -14.21 13.21
C GLN A 412 -8.94 -12.71 13.14
N ALA A 413 -7.88 -11.89 13.21
CA ALA A 413 -7.99 -10.44 13.06
C ALA A 413 -8.61 -10.02 11.71
N LYS A 414 -8.24 -10.69 10.61
CA LYS A 414 -8.82 -10.44 9.28
C LYS A 414 -10.29 -10.84 9.21
N VAL A 415 -10.64 -12.02 9.74
CA VAL A 415 -12.02 -12.52 9.74
C VAL A 415 -12.94 -11.57 10.52
N ALA A 416 -12.55 -11.21 11.75
CA ALA A 416 -13.33 -10.29 12.59
C ALA A 416 -13.46 -8.90 11.97
N ALA A 417 -12.37 -8.36 11.40
CA ALA A 417 -12.40 -7.05 10.75
C ALA A 417 -13.28 -7.04 9.49
N ARG A 418 -13.28 -8.14 8.73
CA ARG A 418 -14.12 -8.32 7.54
C ARG A 418 -15.60 -8.43 7.90
N ALA A 419 -15.94 -9.23 8.91
CA ALA A 419 -17.32 -9.35 9.40
C ALA A 419 -17.89 -7.97 9.81
N ALA A 420 -17.13 -7.22 10.61
CA ALA A 420 -17.54 -5.89 11.05
C ALA A 420 -17.57 -4.85 9.91
N LEU A 421 -16.81 -5.05 8.83
CA LEU A 421 -16.92 -4.27 7.60
C LEU A 421 -18.24 -4.57 6.87
N MET A 422 -18.59 -5.85 6.75
CA MET A 422 -19.79 -6.29 6.04
C MET A 422 -21.05 -5.80 6.74
N GLU A 423 -21.13 -5.94 8.05
CA GLU A 423 -22.23 -5.40 8.88
C GLU A 423 -22.40 -3.89 8.68
N SER A 424 -21.29 -3.14 8.74
CA SER A 424 -21.31 -1.68 8.54
C SER A 424 -21.74 -1.28 7.12
N TRP A 425 -21.39 -2.09 6.12
CA TRP A 425 -21.75 -1.84 4.72
C TRP A 425 -23.23 -2.16 4.46
N GLU A 426 -23.71 -3.29 4.98
CA GLU A 426 -25.10 -3.72 4.92
C GLU A 426 -26.03 -2.66 5.53
N GLU A 427 -25.73 -2.18 6.74
CA GLU A 427 -26.54 -1.15 7.40
C GLU A 427 -26.51 0.18 6.63
N ARG A 428 -25.36 0.55 6.09
CA ARG A 428 -25.23 1.74 5.24
C ARG A 428 -26.07 1.60 3.97
N TRP A 429 -26.13 0.41 3.38
CA TRP A 429 -26.90 0.14 2.17
C TRP A 429 -28.40 0.22 2.41
N ARG A 430 -28.88 -0.34 3.53
CA ARG A 430 -30.30 -0.27 3.92
C ARG A 430 -30.80 1.17 4.08
N ARG A 431 -30.00 2.03 4.72
CA ARG A 431 -30.33 3.44 4.98
C ARG A 431 -30.13 4.38 3.78
N GLU A 432 -29.41 3.96 2.76
CA GLU A 432 -29.07 4.83 1.64
C GLU A 432 -30.30 5.10 0.76
N THR A 433 -30.46 6.37 0.37
CA THR A 433 -31.58 6.85 -0.45
C THR A 433 -31.23 6.84 -1.94
N ARG A 434 -29.94 6.83 -2.30
CA ARG A 434 -29.49 6.76 -3.70
C ARG A 434 -29.36 5.31 -4.16
N GLY A 435 -29.86 5.03 -5.37
CA GLY A 435 -29.78 3.69 -5.94
C GLY A 435 -30.86 2.72 -5.46
N ARG A 436 -32.05 3.24 -5.09
CA ARG A 436 -33.16 2.40 -4.57
C ARG A 436 -33.60 1.28 -5.51
N TRP A 437 -33.51 1.47 -6.82
CA TRP A 437 -33.73 0.39 -7.78
C TRP A 437 -32.75 -0.76 -7.57
N THR A 438 -31.46 -0.45 -7.48
CA THR A 438 -30.41 -1.44 -7.16
C THR A 438 -30.65 -2.08 -5.80
N ALA A 439 -31.11 -1.32 -4.79
CA ALA A 439 -31.40 -1.86 -3.46
C ALA A 439 -32.64 -2.78 -3.44
N ARG A 440 -33.62 -2.52 -4.31
CA ARG A 440 -34.79 -3.39 -4.50
C ARG A 440 -34.38 -4.74 -5.09
N LEU A 441 -33.44 -4.73 -6.03
CA LEU A 441 -32.90 -5.95 -6.63
C LEU A 441 -31.89 -6.66 -5.70
N ILE A 442 -30.99 -5.91 -5.07
CA ILE A 442 -29.91 -6.42 -4.19
C ILE A 442 -30.19 -5.93 -2.76
N PRO A 443 -31.09 -6.60 -2.01
CA PRO A 443 -31.41 -6.20 -0.64
C PRO A 443 -30.29 -6.57 0.35
N SER A 444 -29.54 -7.65 0.09
CA SER A 444 -28.38 -8.08 0.88
C SER A 444 -27.09 -7.89 0.10
N VAL A 445 -26.17 -7.08 0.65
CA VAL A 445 -24.83 -6.89 0.09
C VAL A 445 -23.99 -8.15 0.33
N GLU A 446 -24.15 -8.78 1.49
CA GLU A 446 -23.40 -10.00 1.84
C GLU A 446 -23.67 -11.12 0.85
N GLU A 447 -24.94 -11.48 0.63
CA GLU A 447 -25.33 -12.52 -0.33
C GLU A 447 -24.82 -12.20 -1.75
N TRP A 448 -24.93 -10.94 -2.16
CA TRP A 448 -24.45 -10.51 -3.47
C TRP A 448 -22.94 -10.68 -3.61
N VAL A 449 -22.15 -10.27 -2.62
CA VAL A 449 -20.70 -10.26 -2.68
C VAL A 449 -20.10 -11.64 -2.43
N SER A 450 -20.79 -12.52 -1.68
CA SER A 450 -20.35 -13.88 -1.36
C SER A 450 -20.67 -14.92 -2.43
N ARG A 451 -21.39 -14.56 -3.49
CA ARG A 451 -21.74 -15.48 -4.59
C ARG A 451 -20.51 -16.15 -5.21
N GLU A 452 -20.64 -17.42 -5.57
CA GLU A 452 -19.55 -18.22 -6.15
C GLU A 452 -19.45 -18.13 -7.67
N TRP A 453 -20.50 -17.64 -8.32
CA TRP A 453 -20.60 -17.57 -9.78
C TRP A 453 -21.10 -16.22 -10.27
N GLY A 454 -20.90 -16.01 -11.57
CA GLY A 454 -21.47 -14.88 -12.27
C GLY A 454 -20.61 -13.63 -12.25
N GLU A 455 -20.54 -12.97 -13.40
CA GLU A 455 -19.89 -11.69 -13.56
C GLU A 455 -20.88 -10.65 -14.06
N VAL A 456 -20.69 -9.42 -13.60
CA VAL A 456 -21.47 -8.27 -13.98
C VAL A 456 -20.89 -7.65 -15.25
N GLY A 457 -21.61 -7.82 -16.36
CA GLY A 457 -21.29 -7.21 -17.65
C GLY A 457 -22.07 -5.91 -17.90
N TYR A 458 -21.81 -5.29 -19.06
CA TYR A 458 -22.43 -4.02 -19.48
C TYR A 458 -23.97 -4.03 -19.46
N TYR A 459 -24.61 -5.05 -20.03
CA TYR A 459 -26.07 -5.16 -20.07
C TYR A 459 -26.65 -5.49 -18.69
N LEU A 460 -26.02 -6.40 -17.96
CA LEU A 460 -26.49 -6.75 -16.62
C LEU A 460 -26.40 -5.54 -15.66
N THR A 461 -25.38 -4.70 -15.79
CA THR A 461 -25.30 -3.46 -15.02
C THR A 461 -26.42 -2.48 -15.35
N GLN A 462 -26.86 -2.40 -16.60
CA GLN A 462 -28.01 -1.56 -16.97
C GLN A 462 -29.27 -2.02 -16.25
N PHE A 463 -29.52 -3.34 -16.25
CA PHE A 463 -30.57 -3.96 -15.46
C PHE A 463 -30.45 -3.63 -13.97
N LEU A 464 -29.27 -3.84 -13.36
CA LEU A 464 -29.06 -3.63 -11.92
C LEU A 464 -29.11 -2.15 -11.49
N SER A 465 -28.70 -1.24 -12.37
CA SER A 465 -28.61 0.19 -12.06
C SER A 465 -29.82 1.02 -12.52
N GLY A 466 -30.67 0.48 -13.40
CA GLY A 466 -31.77 1.23 -14.02
C GLY A 466 -31.29 2.33 -14.96
N HIS A 467 -30.08 2.19 -15.52
CA HIS A 467 -29.49 3.11 -16.48
C HIS A 467 -29.36 2.44 -17.83
N GLY A 468 -29.41 3.20 -18.93
CA GLY A 468 -29.22 2.67 -20.27
C GLY A 468 -30.38 2.99 -21.19
N TYR A 469 -30.88 1.98 -21.89
CA TYR A 469 -31.90 2.09 -22.93
C TYR A 469 -33.33 2.19 -22.37
N PHE A 470 -33.56 3.08 -21.40
CA PHE A 470 -34.87 3.29 -20.76
C PHE A 470 -35.27 4.75 -20.96
N ARG A 471 -36.44 5.05 -21.55
CA ARG A 471 -36.81 6.44 -21.84
C ARG A 471 -36.95 7.31 -20.60
N ALA A 472 -37.40 6.76 -19.46
CA ALA A 472 -37.37 7.48 -18.19
C ALA A 472 -35.96 7.92 -17.77
N TYR A 473 -34.94 7.10 -18.05
CA TYR A 473 -33.55 7.49 -17.83
C TYR A 473 -33.06 8.49 -18.88
N LEU A 474 -33.36 8.25 -20.17
CA LEU A 474 -32.93 9.12 -21.28
C LEU A 474 -33.54 10.52 -21.18
N GLN A 475 -34.81 10.63 -20.75
CA GLN A 475 -35.49 11.90 -20.51
C GLN A 475 -34.82 12.69 -19.39
N ARG A 476 -34.49 12.03 -18.25
CA ARG A 476 -33.72 12.67 -17.18
C ARG A 476 -32.34 13.16 -17.63
N MET A 477 -31.79 12.57 -18.69
CA MET A 477 -30.52 12.98 -19.31
C MET A 477 -30.69 14.00 -20.44
N GLY A 478 -31.93 14.41 -20.75
CA GLY A 478 -32.23 15.37 -21.80
C GLY A 478 -32.01 14.82 -23.22
N ILE A 479 -32.05 13.49 -23.40
CA ILE A 479 -31.84 12.83 -24.70
C ILE A 479 -33.18 12.66 -25.44
N VAL A 480 -34.29 12.48 -24.72
CA VAL A 480 -35.64 12.34 -25.28
C VAL A 480 -36.61 13.27 -24.53
N GLU A 481 -37.73 13.63 -25.16
CA GLU A 481 -38.71 14.57 -24.61
C GLU A 481 -39.65 13.95 -23.56
N ASP A 482 -40.10 12.71 -23.79
CA ASP A 482 -41.00 11.97 -22.90
C ASP A 482 -40.39 10.66 -22.39
N ALA A 483 -40.95 10.15 -21.29
CA ALA A 483 -40.58 8.88 -20.69
C ALA A 483 -41.46 7.71 -21.15
N ALA A 484 -42.39 7.90 -22.10
CA ALA A 484 -43.35 6.87 -22.48
C ALA A 484 -42.65 5.69 -23.17
N CYS A 485 -43.22 4.49 -23.06
CA CYS A 485 -42.70 3.32 -23.72
C CYS A 485 -42.88 3.41 -25.23
N ILE A 486 -41.83 3.10 -26.01
CA ILE A 486 -41.88 3.13 -27.49
C ILE A 486 -42.85 2.11 -28.10
N TYR A 487 -43.35 1.17 -27.29
CA TYR A 487 -44.31 0.16 -27.71
C TYR A 487 -45.77 0.54 -27.35
N GLY A 488 -45.97 1.64 -26.63
CA GLY A 488 -47.30 2.15 -26.25
C GLY A 488 -47.85 1.63 -24.92
N ASP A 489 -47.11 0.72 -24.24
CA ASP A 489 -47.62 -0.04 -23.08
C ASP A 489 -47.62 0.73 -21.74
N SER A 490 -46.94 1.89 -21.65
CA SER A 490 -46.77 2.63 -20.40
C SER A 490 -46.36 4.08 -20.64
N SER A 491 -46.76 4.98 -19.75
CA SER A 491 -46.28 6.38 -19.71
C SER A 491 -44.90 6.54 -19.07
N HIS A 492 -44.36 5.47 -18.47
CA HIS A 492 -43.06 5.48 -17.80
C HIS A 492 -42.24 4.23 -18.14
N ASP A 493 -41.23 4.41 -18.99
CA ASP A 493 -40.31 3.37 -19.43
C ASP A 493 -39.03 3.37 -18.60
N ASP A 494 -39.06 2.64 -17.48
CA ASP A 494 -37.91 2.36 -16.64
C ASP A 494 -37.49 0.88 -16.71
N ALA A 495 -36.52 0.49 -15.89
CA ALA A 495 -36.08 -0.91 -15.82
C ALA A 495 -37.16 -1.84 -15.22
N CYS A 496 -38.02 -1.35 -14.31
CA CYS A 496 -39.12 -2.14 -13.78
C CYS A 496 -40.09 -2.49 -14.91
N HIS A 497 -40.54 -1.48 -15.63
CA HIS A 497 -41.42 -1.64 -16.78
C HIS A 497 -40.79 -2.58 -17.81
N THR A 498 -39.57 -2.30 -18.24
CA THR A 498 -38.91 -3.05 -19.33
C THR A 498 -38.82 -4.55 -19.03
N PHE A 499 -38.38 -4.93 -17.82
CA PHE A 499 -38.04 -6.32 -17.54
C PHE A 499 -39.17 -7.13 -16.90
N PHE A 500 -40.20 -6.47 -16.35
CA PHE A 500 -41.23 -7.13 -15.56
C PHE A 500 -42.66 -6.87 -16.08
N GLU A 501 -42.91 -5.79 -16.83
CA GLU A 501 -44.29 -5.38 -17.17
C GLU A 501 -44.54 -5.27 -18.68
N CYS A 502 -43.63 -4.67 -19.45
CA CYS A 502 -43.80 -4.30 -20.86
C CYS A 502 -44.27 -5.46 -21.76
N ASP A 503 -45.39 -5.29 -22.46
CA ASP A 503 -46.04 -6.37 -23.22
C ASP A 503 -45.18 -6.89 -24.37
N ARG A 504 -44.34 -6.03 -24.95
CA ARG A 504 -43.35 -6.42 -25.96
C ARG A 504 -42.48 -7.61 -25.54
N TRP A 505 -42.14 -7.75 -24.25
CA TRP A 505 -41.25 -8.80 -23.74
C TRP A 505 -41.98 -9.94 -23.03
N SER A 506 -43.32 -10.02 -23.15
CA SER A 506 -44.15 -11.02 -22.49
C SER A 506 -43.75 -12.46 -22.84
N GLY A 507 -43.42 -12.73 -24.11
CA GLY A 507 -42.96 -14.05 -24.56
C GLY A 507 -41.61 -14.46 -23.98
N GLU A 508 -40.64 -13.54 -23.99
CA GLU A 508 -39.32 -13.75 -23.39
C GLU A 508 -39.42 -13.91 -21.86
N ARG A 509 -40.30 -13.15 -21.19
CA ARG A 509 -40.60 -13.32 -19.76
C ARG A 509 -41.23 -14.68 -19.47
N ALA A 510 -42.23 -15.11 -20.23
CA ALA A 510 -42.86 -16.42 -20.04
C ALA A 510 -41.85 -17.57 -20.25
N ALA A 511 -40.84 -17.40 -21.11
CA ALA A 511 -39.74 -18.36 -21.25
C ALA A 511 -38.81 -18.37 -20.03
N LEU A 512 -38.52 -17.20 -19.46
CA LEU A 512 -37.73 -17.05 -18.24
C LEU A 512 -38.43 -17.69 -17.03
N GLU A 513 -39.74 -17.43 -16.87
CA GLU A 513 -40.55 -17.92 -15.75
C GLU A 513 -40.71 -19.45 -15.75
N ARG A 514 -40.74 -20.08 -16.93
CA ARG A 514 -40.73 -21.54 -17.05
C ARG A 514 -39.47 -22.19 -16.45
N VAL A 515 -38.36 -21.45 -16.39
CA VAL A 515 -37.09 -21.94 -15.85
C VAL A 515 -36.90 -21.53 -14.39
N LEU A 516 -37.26 -20.28 -14.03
CA LEU A 516 -36.94 -19.69 -12.73
C LEU A 516 -38.13 -19.59 -11.78
N GLY A 517 -39.33 -19.94 -12.23
CA GLY A 517 -40.58 -19.68 -11.52
C GLY A 517 -40.95 -18.19 -11.55
N THR A 518 -41.57 -17.70 -10.48
CA THR A 518 -42.06 -16.32 -10.38
C THR A 518 -40.97 -15.29 -10.64
N TRP A 519 -41.15 -14.44 -11.65
CA TRP A 519 -40.21 -13.40 -12.03
C TRP A 519 -40.66 -12.02 -11.55
N THR A 520 -40.15 -11.61 -10.39
CA THR A 520 -40.35 -10.26 -9.84
C THR A 520 -39.02 -9.57 -9.54
N PRO A 521 -38.99 -8.23 -9.40
CA PRO A 521 -37.77 -7.52 -9.03
C PRO A 521 -37.10 -8.08 -7.77
N GLU A 522 -37.90 -8.41 -6.75
CA GLU A 522 -37.43 -8.90 -5.44
C GLU A 522 -36.81 -10.29 -5.53
N ARG A 523 -37.21 -11.10 -6.52
CA ARG A 523 -36.73 -12.49 -6.71
C ARG A 523 -35.60 -12.58 -7.72
N ALA A 524 -35.41 -11.56 -8.55
CA ALA A 524 -34.48 -11.62 -9.68
C ALA A 524 -33.04 -11.95 -9.27
N VAL A 525 -32.49 -11.21 -8.29
CA VAL A 525 -31.12 -11.43 -7.82
C VAL A 525 -31.01 -12.70 -6.99
N ALA A 526 -32.03 -13.05 -6.19
CA ALA A 526 -32.04 -14.32 -5.46
C ALA A 526 -31.95 -15.52 -6.43
N ALA A 527 -32.68 -15.48 -7.55
CA ALA A 527 -32.57 -16.49 -8.60
C ALA A 527 -31.18 -16.52 -9.26
N MET A 528 -30.55 -15.36 -9.45
CA MET A 528 -29.18 -15.27 -9.97
C MET A 528 -28.14 -15.83 -8.99
N CYS A 529 -28.23 -15.47 -7.72
CA CYS A 529 -27.31 -15.89 -6.67
C CYS A 529 -27.53 -17.34 -6.24
N GLY A 530 -28.71 -17.93 -6.49
CA GLY A 530 -29.07 -19.29 -6.08
C GLY A 530 -28.53 -20.41 -6.99
N SER A 531 -28.23 -20.14 -8.27
CA SER A 531 -27.54 -21.14 -9.12
C SER A 531 -26.84 -20.54 -10.34
N ARG A 532 -25.82 -21.25 -10.86
CA ARG A 532 -25.15 -20.89 -12.11
C ARG A 532 -26.11 -20.87 -13.31
N GLN A 533 -27.09 -21.77 -13.34
CA GLN A 533 -28.14 -21.79 -14.37
C GLN A 533 -29.05 -20.56 -14.23
N GLY A 534 -29.44 -20.21 -13.01
CA GLY A 534 -30.21 -19.01 -12.71
C GLY A 534 -29.53 -17.75 -13.21
N TRP A 535 -28.26 -17.55 -12.84
CA TRP A 535 -27.45 -16.45 -13.34
C TRP A 535 -27.41 -16.40 -14.88
N GLY A 536 -27.06 -17.53 -15.51
CA GLY A 536 -26.93 -17.62 -16.96
C GLY A 536 -28.25 -17.39 -17.71
N THR A 537 -29.38 -17.72 -17.10
CA THR A 537 -30.71 -17.53 -17.70
C THR A 537 -31.12 -16.06 -17.63
N VAL A 538 -30.99 -15.43 -16.46
CA VAL A 538 -31.28 -13.99 -16.29
C VAL A 538 -30.34 -13.14 -17.14
N ALA A 539 -29.04 -13.43 -17.15
CA ALA A 539 -28.07 -12.66 -17.93
C ALA A 539 -28.37 -12.67 -19.44
N ARG A 540 -28.73 -13.84 -19.99
CA ARG A 540 -29.13 -13.97 -21.41
C ARG A 540 -30.43 -13.23 -21.72
N TYR A 541 -31.43 -13.35 -20.85
CA TYR A 541 -32.68 -12.62 -20.98
C TYR A 541 -32.44 -11.09 -21.01
N VAL A 542 -31.71 -10.57 -20.02
CA VAL A 542 -31.37 -9.15 -19.92
C VAL A 542 -30.61 -8.65 -21.14
N GLU A 543 -29.61 -9.41 -21.59
CA GLU A 543 -28.82 -9.06 -22.77
C GLU A 543 -29.66 -9.06 -24.05
N GLY A 544 -30.53 -10.05 -24.24
CA GLY A 544 -31.42 -10.15 -25.40
C GLY A 544 -32.40 -8.98 -25.48
N VAL A 545 -33.09 -8.70 -24.37
CA VAL A 545 -34.03 -7.58 -24.25
C VAL A 545 -33.34 -6.25 -24.54
N LEU A 546 -32.20 -5.97 -23.90
CA LEU A 546 -31.51 -4.69 -24.08
C LEU A 546 -30.90 -4.53 -25.47
N LYS A 547 -30.39 -5.60 -26.09
CA LYS A 547 -29.91 -5.55 -27.47
C LYS A 547 -31.02 -5.24 -28.45
N SER A 548 -32.19 -5.86 -28.29
CA SER A 548 -33.33 -5.59 -29.16
C SER A 548 -33.88 -4.18 -28.91
N LYS A 549 -34.14 -3.83 -27.65
CA LYS A 549 -34.63 -2.51 -27.28
C LYS A 549 -33.73 -1.38 -27.76
N LYS A 550 -32.40 -1.56 -27.71
CA LYS A 550 -31.45 -0.59 -28.29
C LYS A 550 -31.71 -0.40 -29.78
N ARG A 551 -31.81 -1.47 -30.56
CA ARG A 551 -32.07 -1.38 -32.01
C ARG A 551 -33.40 -0.70 -32.30
N ASP A 552 -34.41 -0.98 -31.49
CA ASP A 552 -35.74 -0.40 -31.64
C ASP A 552 -35.73 1.11 -31.33
N LEU A 553 -35.03 1.53 -30.26
CA LEU A 553 -34.79 2.94 -29.96
C LEU A 553 -33.97 3.65 -31.04
N ASP A 554 -32.89 3.03 -31.52
CA ASP A 554 -32.05 3.60 -32.58
C ASP A 554 -32.87 3.83 -33.88
N ARG A 555 -33.91 3.03 -34.14
CA ARG A 555 -34.82 3.22 -35.29
C ARG A 555 -35.84 4.34 -35.08
N VAL A 556 -36.40 4.45 -33.87
CA VAL A 556 -37.42 5.46 -33.53
C VAL A 556 -36.79 6.85 -33.42
N GLU A 557 -35.60 6.94 -32.80
CA GLU A 557 -34.93 8.20 -32.49
C GLU A 557 -33.86 8.59 -33.51
N GLY A 558 -33.20 7.62 -34.16
CA GLY A 558 -32.16 7.86 -35.16
C GLY A 558 -32.68 8.19 -36.57
N GLY A 559 -34.00 8.24 -36.76
CA GLY A 559 -34.66 8.74 -37.97
C GLY A 559 -34.91 10.25 -37.97
N ARG A 560 -34.35 11.00 -37.00
CA ARG A 560 -34.37 12.47 -36.92
C ARG A 560 -32.99 13.06 -37.20
#